data_AF-A0A1V4QJ62-F1
#
_entry.id   AF-A0A1V4QJ62-F1
#
_cell.length_a   1.000
_cell.length_b   1.000
_cell.length_c   1.000
_cell.angle_alpha   90.00
_cell.angle_beta   90.00
_cell.angle_gamma   90.00
#
_symmetry.space_group_name_H-M   'P 1'
#
loop_
_entity.id
_entity.type
_entity.pdbx_description
1 polymer ?
#
loop_
_entity_poly.entity_id
_entity_poly.type
_entity_poly.pdbx_seq_one_letter_code
_entity_poly.pdbx_strand_id
1 'polypeptide(L)'
;MTLTSTADHRKGALSLILVIILVLGWSSPAAAWLFHATRRAAARSILRRGVNPAKLHSKARFGSGLYLSRRRSTALAEKGASSAVVKFKSSRALDKRTVDFRQPTSRSIKARLGNSDLRGAIKKSIIGPKLGRKLGRWGGKQGKVIEYRSAQTGGSNLVIPKQVLQKHPNLVRSISAR
;
A
#
# COMPACT_ATOMS: atom_id res chain seq x y z
N MET A 1 -10.80 -72.42 12.21
CA MET A 1 -11.38 -71.35 11.37
C MET A 1 -10.83 -70.02 11.88
N THR A 2 -9.81 -69.48 11.22
CA THR A 2 -8.98 -68.37 11.72
C THR A 2 -9.29 -67.12 10.90
N LEU A 3 -9.87 -66.09 11.53
CA LEU A 3 -10.14 -64.80 10.91
C LEU A 3 -8.91 -63.89 11.10
N THR A 4 -8.24 -63.54 10.00
CA THR A 4 -7.13 -62.57 9.97
C THR A 4 -7.67 -61.14 10.05
N SER A 5 -7.20 -60.41 11.06
CA SER A 5 -7.46 -59.00 11.34
C SER A 5 -6.87 -58.09 10.25
N THR A 6 -7.73 -57.32 9.56
CA THR A 6 -7.37 -56.29 8.58
C THR A 6 -7.50 -54.91 9.21
N ALA A 7 -6.59 -54.55 10.11
CA ALA A 7 -6.70 -53.28 10.83
C ALA A 7 -5.36 -52.57 11.07
N ASP A 8 -4.55 -52.29 10.05
CA ASP A 8 -3.34 -51.48 10.28
C ASP A 8 -2.79 -50.62 9.14
N HIS A 9 -3.60 -50.27 8.13
CA HIS A 9 -3.13 -49.39 7.04
C HIS A 9 -3.73 -47.97 7.01
N ARG A 10 -4.69 -47.65 7.90
CA ARG A 10 -5.39 -46.34 7.86
C ARG A 10 -4.68 -45.22 8.62
N LYS A 11 -3.74 -45.52 9.54
CA LYS A 11 -3.08 -44.50 10.39
C LYS A 11 -1.86 -43.85 9.72
N GLY A 12 -1.18 -44.53 8.79
CA GLY A 12 -0.02 -43.99 8.07
C GLY A 12 -0.39 -42.96 7.00
N ALA A 13 -1.47 -43.19 6.25
CA ALA A 13 -1.89 -42.31 5.15
C ALA A 13 -2.38 -40.93 5.64
N LEU A 14 -3.09 -40.88 6.78
CA LEU A 14 -3.56 -39.62 7.37
C LEU A 14 -2.42 -38.73 7.88
N SER A 15 -1.37 -39.33 8.42
CA SER A 15 -0.20 -38.61 8.93
C SER A 15 0.60 -37.95 7.80
N LEU A 16 0.72 -38.60 6.64
CA LEU A 16 1.45 -38.08 5.49
C LEU A 16 0.73 -36.88 4.82
N ILE A 17 -0.61 -36.92 4.75
CA ILE A 17 -1.43 -35.83 4.18
C ILE A 17 -1.33 -34.56 5.05
N LEU A 18 -1.30 -34.71 6.38
CA LEU A 18 -1.19 -33.56 7.30
C LEU A 18 0.16 -32.84 7.16
N VAL A 19 1.26 -33.57 6.96
CA VAL A 19 2.60 -32.99 6.75
C VAL A 19 2.68 -32.25 5.41
N ILE A 20 2.06 -32.77 4.34
CA ILE A 20 2.05 -32.11 3.03
C ILE A 20 1.28 -30.78 3.06
N ILE A 21 0.17 -30.70 3.80
CA ILE A 21 -0.59 -29.44 3.97
C ILE A 21 0.22 -28.41 4.78
N LEU A 22 1.03 -28.86 5.75
CA LEU A 22 1.91 -27.99 6.55
C LEU A 22 3.11 -27.46 5.75
N VAL A 23 3.67 -28.24 4.82
CA VAL A 23 4.82 -27.82 4.00
C VAL A 23 4.40 -26.92 2.82
N LEU A 24 3.20 -27.10 2.26
CA LEU A 24 2.71 -26.28 1.13
C LEU A 24 2.03 -24.96 1.56
N GLY A 25 1.78 -24.77 2.85
CA GLY A 25 1.01 -23.63 3.37
C GLY A 25 1.76 -22.31 3.55
N TRP A 26 3.09 -22.28 3.45
CA TRP A 26 3.90 -21.07 3.67
C TRP A 26 4.43 -20.47 2.38
N SER A 27 3.50 -20.12 1.48
CA SER A 27 3.76 -19.04 0.53
C SER A 27 4.02 -17.77 1.32
N SER A 28 5.30 -17.46 1.60
CA SER A 28 5.70 -16.15 2.10
C SER A 28 5.06 -15.10 1.20
N PRO A 29 4.15 -14.23 1.69
CA PRO A 29 3.53 -13.25 0.82
C PRO A 29 4.66 -12.41 0.25
N ALA A 30 4.86 -12.51 -1.08
CA ALA A 30 5.93 -11.83 -1.77
C ALA A 30 5.97 -10.38 -1.29
N ALA A 31 7.13 -9.93 -0.82
CA ALA A 31 7.28 -8.58 -0.27
C ALA A 31 6.79 -7.57 -1.31
N ALA A 32 5.60 -7.01 -1.10
CA ALA A 32 4.97 -6.16 -2.08
C ALA A 32 5.84 -4.92 -2.27
N TRP A 33 6.35 -4.72 -3.49
CA TRP A 33 7.19 -3.59 -3.80
C TRP A 33 6.33 -2.34 -4.04
N LEU A 34 6.84 -1.20 -3.61
CA LEU A 34 6.22 0.11 -3.81
C LEU A 34 7.17 1.01 -4.59
N PHE A 35 6.63 1.89 -5.43
CA PHE A 35 7.42 2.69 -6.37
C PHE A 35 7.09 4.17 -6.24
N HIS A 36 8.12 5.01 -6.17
CA HIS A 36 8.01 6.47 -6.19
C HIS A 36 8.76 7.04 -7.37
N ALA A 37 8.06 7.65 -8.32
CA ALA A 37 8.71 8.37 -9.42
C ALA A 37 9.01 9.82 -9.01
N THR A 38 10.26 10.26 -9.19
CA THR A 38 10.72 11.60 -8.81
C THR A 38 11.92 12.04 -9.66
N ARG A 39 12.41 13.26 -9.42
CA ARG A 39 13.62 13.77 -10.09
C ARG A 39 14.85 12.99 -9.63
N ARG A 40 15.84 12.79 -10.51
CA ARG A 40 17.09 12.06 -10.22
C ARG A 40 17.78 12.53 -8.93
N ALA A 41 17.88 13.85 -8.70
CA ALA A 41 18.48 14.41 -7.49
C ALA A 41 17.70 14.03 -6.20
N ALA A 42 16.36 14.07 -6.25
CA ALA A 42 15.52 13.66 -5.13
C ALA A 42 15.61 12.14 -4.89
N ALA A 43 15.63 11.33 -5.95
CA ALA A 43 15.82 9.88 -5.84
C ALA A 43 17.16 9.54 -5.15
N ARG A 44 18.26 10.18 -5.58
CA ARG A 44 19.58 10.03 -4.93
C ARG A 44 19.54 10.43 -3.45
N SER A 45 18.88 11.55 -3.12
CA SER A 45 18.71 11.98 -1.73
C SER A 45 17.93 10.95 -0.90
N ILE A 46 16.86 10.37 -1.45
CA ILE A 46 16.05 9.35 -0.76
C ILE A 46 16.85 8.08 -0.55
N LEU A 47 17.58 7.62 -1.57
CA LEU A 47 18.40 6.41 -1.46
C LEU A 47 19.53 6.56 -0.43
N ARG A 48 20.14 7.75 -0.34
CA ARG A 48 21.25 8.01 0.59
C ARG A 48 20.81 8.31 2.02
N ARG A 49 19.73 9.08 2.20
CA ARG A 49 19.35 9.68 3.50
C ARG A 49 17.95 9.27 3.96
N GLY A 50 17.24 8.46 3.19
CA GLY A 50 15.83 8.17 3.41
C GLY A 50 14.91 9.33 3.00
N VAL A 51 13.61 9.12 3.23
CA VAL A 51 12.59 10.13 2.92
C VAL A 51 12.62 11.21 4.00
N ASN A 52 12.86 12.47 3.62
CA ASN A 52 12.79 13.61 4.53
C ASN A 52 11.37 14.22 4.49
N PRO A 53 10.56 14.12 5.58
CA PRO A 53 9.20 14.65 5.60
C PRO A 53 9.11 16.17 5.43
N ALA A 54 10.16 16.93 5.74
CA ALA A 54 10.19 18.38 5.57
C ALA A 54 10.16 18.81 4.10
N LYS A 55 10.63 17.94 3.18
CA LYS A 55 10.65 18.20 1.74
C LYS A 55 9.35 17.80 1.01
N LEU A 56 8.33 17.33 1.74
CA LEU A 56 7.07 16.88 1.14
C LEU A 56 6.10 18.06 0.95
N HIS A 57 5.79 18.38 -0.30
CA HIS A 57 4.94 19.53 -0.65
C HIS A 57 3.44 19.23 -0.54
N SER A 58 2.67 20.26 -0.17
CA SER A 58 1.23 20.19 0.08
C SER A 58 0.35 20.31 -1.17
N LYS A 59 0.93 20.60 -2.34
CA LYS A 59 0.20 20.83 -3.59
C LYS A 59 -0.48 19.56 -4.15
N ALA A 60 -0.08 18.37 -3.71
CA ALA A 60 -0.62 17.11 -4.20
C ALA A 60 -2.07 16.84 -3.72
N ARG A 61 -2.75 15.87 -4.36
CA ARG A 61 -4.18 15.58 -4.19
C ARG A 61 -4.60 15.34 -2.74
N PHE A 62 -3.77 14.69 -1.94
CA PHE A 62 -4.00 14.39 -0.53
C PHE A 62 -3.15 15.26 0.41
N GLY A 63 -2.56 16.34 -0.08
CA GLY A 63 -1.65 17.20 0.70
C GLY A 63 -0.24 16.63 0.81
N SER A 64 0.50 17.07 1.84
CA SER A 64 1.89 16.68 2.08
C SER A 64 1.99 15.21 2.51
N GLY A 65 2.71 14.42 1.74
CA GLY A 65 2.92 13.00 2.01
C GLY A 65 3.85 12.36 0.98
N LEU A 66 4.28 11.12 1.26
CA LEU A 66 5.00 10.30 0.30
C LEU A 66 3.99 9.53 -0.55
N TYR A 67 4.05 9.74 -1.87
CA TYR A 67 3.17 9.12 -2.83
C TYR A 67 3.87 7.93 -3.47
N LEU A 68 3.28 6.75 -3.33
CA LEU A 68 3.81 5.48 -3.82
C LEU A 68 2.80 4.84 -4.78
N SER A 69 3.26 3.94 -5.63
CA SER A 69 2.42 3.10 -6.48
C SER A 69 2.75 1.63 -6.28
N ARG A 70 1.76 0.75 -6.43
CA ARG A 70 1.98 -0.71 -6.39
C ARG A 70 2.72 -1.22 -7.63
N ARG A 71 2.73 -0.46 -8.72
CA ARG A 71 3.40 -0.79 -10.00
C ARG A 71 4.33 0.32 -10.46
N ARG A 72 5.49 -0.05 -11.02
CA ARG A 72 6.47 0.90 -11.60
C ARG A 72 5.86 1.72 -12.74
N SER A 73 5.09 1.09 -13.62
CA SER A 73 4.43 1.76 -14.75
C SER A 73 3.45 2.84 -14.28
N THR A 74 2.66 2.58 -13.23
CA THR A 74 1.77 3.59 -12.61
C THR A 74 2.56 4.77 -12.06
N ALA A 75 3.67 4.53 -11.35
CA ALA A 75 4.50 5.63 -10.83
C ALA A 75 5.06 6.50 -11.96
N LEU A 76 5.54 5.88 -13.05
CA LEU A 76 6.05 6.60 -14.22
C LEU A 76 4.95 7.36 -14.96
N ALA A 77 3.74 6.80 -15.10
CA ALA A 77 2.62 7.48 -15.74
C ALA A 77 2.16 8.73 -14.95
N GLU A 78 2.21 8.70 -13.62
CA GLU A 78 1.83 9.85 -12.78
C GLU A 78 2.87 10.98 -12.79
N LYS A 79 4.14 10.71 -13.15
CA LYS A 79 5.22 11.71 -13.08
C LYS A 79 5.82 12.09 -14.44
N GLY A 80 5.93 11.14 -15.36
CA GLY A 80 6.63 11.23 -16.64
C GLY A 80 7.71 10.16 -16.80
N ALA A 81 7.87 9.62 -18.01
CA ALA A 81 8.74 8.48 -18.33
C ALA A 81 10.24 8.74 -18.04
N SER A 82 10.70 9.99 -18.14
CA SER A 82 12.09 10.38 -17.87
C SER A 82 12.46 10.45 -16.38
N SER A 83 11.51 10.15 -15.48
CA SER A 83 11.70 10.21 -14.03
C SER A 83 12.54 9.06 -13.50
N ALA A 84 13.30 9.32 -12.43
CA ALA A 84 13.91 8.26 -11.65
C ALA A 84 12.83 7.58 -10.78
N VAL A 85 12.92 6.26 -10.61
CA VAL A 85 12.00 5.51 -9.75
C VAL A 85 12.76 4.95 -8.56
N VAL A 86 12.29 5.29 -7.36
CA VAL A 86 12.78 4.70 -6.10
C VAL A 86 11.86 3.54 -5.71
N LYS A 87 12.47 2.40 -5.35
CA LYS A 87 11.79 1.22 -4.86
C LYS A 87 11.75 1.22 -3.34
N PHE A 88 10.60 0.90 -2.77
CA PHE A 88 10.38 0.76 -1.35
C PHE A 88 9.86 -0.64 -1.04
N LYS A 89 10.28 -1.21 0.09
CA LYS A 89 9.71 -2.46 0.61
C LYS A 89 8.41 -2.13 1.34
N SER A 90 7.30 -2.79 0.99
CA SER A 90 6.10 -2.78 1.85
C SER A 90 6.39 -3.50 3.16
N SER A 91 5.67 -3.14 4.21
CA SER A 91 5.74 -3.76 5.52
C SER A 91 4.34 -4.12 5.99
N ARG A 92 4.22 -5.17 6.82
CA ARG A 92 2.94 -5.53 7.44
C ARG A 92 2.35 -4.38 8.26
N ALA A 93 3.21 -3.53 8.83
CA ALA A 93 2.80 -2.33 9.54
C ALA A 93 2.16 -1.29 8.61
N LEU A 94 2.69 -1.12 7.39
CA LEU A 94 2.09 -0.28 6.36
C LEU A 94 0.71 -0.81 5.97
N ASP A 95 0.61 -2.10 5.66
CA ASP A 95 -0.65 -2.71 5.22
C ASP A 95 -1.74 -2.60 6.30
N LYS A 96 -1.41 -2.86 7.58
CA LYS A 96 -2.34 -2.67 8.73
C LYS A 96 -2.83 -1.21 8.91
N ARG A 97 -2.05 -0.23 8.44
CA ARG A 97 -2.41 1.20 8.52
C ARG A 97 -3.12 1.70 7.26
N THR A 98 -3.17 0.89 6.22
CA THR A 98 -3.72 1.29 4.92
C THR A 98 -5.23 1.18 4.94
N VAL A 99 -5.88 2.22 4.46
CA VAL A 99 -7.32 2.29 4.24
C VAL A 99 -7.56 2.39 2.74
N ASP A 100 -8.37 1.48 2.23
CA ASP A 100 -8.64 1.36 0.80
C ASP A 100 -9.74 2.34 0.35
N PHE A 101 -9.37 3.24 -0.54
CA PHE A 101 -10.24 4.15 -1.27
C PHE A 101 -10.05 4.03 -2.79
N ARG A 102 -9.66 2.85 -3.30
CA ARG A 102 -9.62 2.58 -4.75
C ARG A 102 -11.02 2.61 -5.37
N GLN A 103 -12.04 2.26 -4.60
CA GLN A 103 -13.45 2.34 -4.97
C GLN A 103 -14.22 3.12 -3.90
N PRO A 104 -14.06 4.45 -3.86
CA PRO A 104 -14.61 5.25 -2.77
C PRO A 104 -16.13 5.34 -2.89
N THR A 105 -16.84 4.92 -1.83
CA THR A 105 -18.30 5.08 -1.71
C THR A 105 -18.63 6.23 -0.78
N SER A 106 -19.78 6.88 -0.97
CA SER A 106 -20.26 7.94 -0.07
C SER A 106 -20.29 7.49 1.38
N ARG A 107 -20.72 6.24 1.63
CA ARG A 107 -20.73 5.63 2.97
C ARG A 107 -19.33 5.53 3.57
N SER A 108 -18.36 4.99 2.82
CA SER A 108 -16.97 4.84 3.29
C SER A 108 -16.32 6.17 3.64
N ILE A 109 -16.62 7.23 2.87
CA ILE A 109 -16.06 8.56 3.09
C ILE A 109 -16.72 9.24 4.29
N LYS A 110 -18.05 9.20 4.39
CA LYS A 110 -18.80 9.79 5.50
C LYS A 110 -18.46 9.12 6.84
N ALA A 111 -18.22 7.82 6.85
CA ALA A 111 -17.74 7.11 8.04
C ALA A 111 -16.42 7.67 8.60
N ARG A 112 -15.61 8.38 7.79
CA ARG A 112 -14.31 8.93 8.20
C ARG A 112 -14.31 10.44 8.38
N LEU A 113 -15.10 11.15 7.56
CA LEU A 113 -15.13 12.62 7.52
C LEU A 113 -16.45 13.22 8.01
N GLY A 114 -17.37 12.42 8.54
CA GLY A 114 -18.70 12.85 8.97
C GLY A 114 -19.59 13.29 7.80
N ASN A 115 -20.52 14.21 8.07
CA ASN A 115 -21.46 14.76 7.10
C ASN A 115 -20.79 15.74 6.12
N SER A 116 -19.78 15.27 5.40
CA SER A 116 -19.15 16.02 4.31
C SER A 116 -20.03 16.03 3.06
N ASP A 117 -20.14 17.18 2.41
CA ASP A 117 -20.67 17.26 1.05
C ASP A 117 -19.71 16.57 0.07
N LEU A 118 -20.26 15.64 -0.71
CA LEU A 118 -19.55 14.80 -1.67
C LEU A 118 -19.96 15.07 -3.12
N ARG A 119 -20.88 16.02 -3.38
CA ARG A 119 -21.30 16.37 -4.74
C ARG A 119 -20.09 16.82 -5.55
N GLY A 120 -19.85 16.17 -6.69
CA GLY A 120 -18.69 16.41 -7.55
C GLY A 120 -17.32 16.07 -6.93
N ALA A 121 -17.27 15.57 -5.70
CA ALA A 121 -16.01 15.29 -4.99
C ALA A 121 -15.35 13.98 -5.45
N ILE A 122 -16.12 13.09 -6.08
CA ILE A 122 -15.67 11.83 -6.67
C ILE A 122 -16.20 11.76 -8.10
N LYS A 123 -15.33 11.53 -9.08
CA LYS A 123 -15.71 11.33 -10.49
C LYS A 123 -15.02 10.09 -11.02
N LYS A 124 -15.78 9.12 -11.57
CA LYS A 124 -15.23 7.83 -12.09
C LYS A 124 -14.31 7.12 -11.08
N SER A 125 -14.74 7.07 -9.82
CA SER A 125 -13.96 6.51 -8.68
C SER A 125 -12.64 7.23 -8.38
N ILE A 126 -12.43 8.43 -8.92
CA ILE A 126 -11.29 9.29 -8.61
C ILE A 126 -11.71 10.34 -7.59
N ILE A 127 -10.97 10.40 -6.47
CA ILE A 127 -11.14 11.40 -5.43
C ILE A 127 -10.58 12.75 -5.90
N GLY A 128 -11.38 13.79 -5.89
CA GLY A 128 -10.97 15.15 -6.21
C GLY A 128 -10.05 15.77 -5.15
N PRO A 129 -9.29 16.83 -5.48
CA PRO A 129 -8.27 17.39 -4.59
C PRO A 129 -8.82 17.98 -3.28
N LYS A 130 -10.03 18.58 -3.29
CA LYS A 130 -10.64 19.14 -2.06
C LYS A 130 -10.94 18.04 -1.03
N LEU A 131 -11.57 16.95 -1.48
CA LEU A 131 -11.85 15.78 -0.64
C LEU A 131 -10.56 15.02 -0.29
N GLY A 132 -9.65 14.86 -1.24
CA GLY A 132 -8.35 14.24 -1.03
C GLY A 132 -7.56 14.92 0.09
N ARG A 133 -7.49 16.26 0.12
CA ARG A 133 -6.83 17.00 1.21
C ARG A 133 -7.51 16.79 2.56
N LYS A 134 -8.85 16.70 2.62
CA LYS A 134 -9.57 16.35 3.85
C LYS A 134 -9.19 14.95 4.34
N LEU A 135 -9.20 13.96 3.44
CA LEU A 135 -8.79 12.59 3.75
C LEU A 135 -7.33 12.52 4.18
N GLY A 136 -6.42 13.22 3.50
CA GLY A 136 -4.99 13.25 3.86
C GLY A 136 -4.75 13.81 5.25
N ARG A 137 -5.45 14.89 5.63
CA ARG A 137 -5.42 15.43 7.01
C ARG A 137 -5.99 14.44 8.01
N TRP A 138 -7.12 13.82 7.71
CA TRP A 138 -7.72 12.78 8.55
C TRP A 138 -6.75 11.61 8.74
N GLY A 139 -6.16 11.08 7.66
CA GLY A 139 -5.19 9.99 7.71
C GLY A 139 -3.95 10.35 8.52
N GLY A 140 -3.45 11.59 8.36
CA GLY A 140 -2.37 12.13 9.19
C GLY A 140 -2.70 12.15 10.68
N LYS A 141 -3.90 12.59 11.06
CA LYS A 141 -4.37 12.60 12.46
C LYS A 141 -4.54 11.17 13.01
N GLN A 142 -5.10 10.27 12.22
CA GLN A 142 -5.43 8.89 12.62
C GLN A 142 -4.27 7.89 12.48
N GLY A 143 -3.10 8.32 11.98
CA GLY A 143 -1.98 7.39 11.74
C GLY A 143 -2.27 6.39 10.61
N LYS A 144 -3.07 6.79 9.62
CA LYS A 144 -3.53 5.95 8.49
C LYS A 144 -2.90 6.36 7.17
N VAL A 145 -2.64 5.35 6.36
CA VAL A 145 -2.22 5.45 4.95
C VAL A 145 -3.46 5.32 4.08
N ILE A 146 -3.47 6.03 2.96
CA ILE A 146 -4.62 6.06 2.06
C ILE A 146 -4.20 5.41 0.75
N GLU A 147 -4.80 4.28 0.41
CA GLU A 147 -4.68 3.65 -0.90
C GLU A 147 -5.82 4.17 -1.78
N TYR A 148 -5.54 4.55 -3.03
CA TYR A 148 -6.47 5.23 -3.91
C TYR A 148 -6.19 4.90 -5.38
N ARG A 149 -7.20 5.11 -6.22
CA ARG A 149 -7.11 4.85 -7.66
C ARG A 149 -6.30 5.92 -8.40
N SER A 150 -5.34 5.49 -9.21
CA SER A 150 -4.61 6.34 -10.16
C SER A 150 -5.59 6.96 -11.17
N ALA A 151 -5.47 8.27 -11.37
CA ALA A 151 -6.29 8.95 -12.39
C ALA A 151 -5.74 8.71 -13.80
N GLN A 152 -4.44 8.42 -13.92
CA GLN A 152 -3.77 8.23 -15.20
C GLN A 152 -3.93 6.81 -15.74
N THR A 153 -3.81 5.80 -14.87
CA THR A 153 -3.76 4.38 -15.29
C THR A 153 -4.88 3.52 -14.72
N GLY A 154 -5.68 4.03 -13.78
CA GLY A 154 -6.62 3.23 -13.02
C GLY A 154 -5.97 2.24 -12.04
N GLY A 155 -4.63 2.16 -11.98
CA GLY A 155 -3.88 1.34 -11.02
C GLY A 155 -3.94 1.84 -9.58
N SER A 156 -3.19 1.21 -8.69
CA SER A 156 -3.20 1.55 -7.26
C SER A 156 -2.04 2.45 -6.84
N ASN A 157 -2.39 3.55 -6.18
CA ASN A 157 -1.49 4.47 -5.53
C ASN A 157 -1.73 4.50 -4.02
N LEU A 158 -0.71 4.83 -3.25
CA LEU A 158 -0.78 5.04 -1.82
C LEU A 158 -0.20 6.40 -1.49
N VAL A 159 -0.76 7.06 -0.49
CA VAL A 159 -0.16 8.22 0.14
C VAL A 159 0.04 7.95 1.62
N ILE A 160 1.28 8.12 2.08
CA ILE A 160 1.63 8.13 3.49
C ILE A 160 1.69 9.60 3.92
N PRO A 161 0.71 10.11 4.68
CA PRO A 161 0.69 11.52 5.09
C PRO A 161 1.96 11.88 5.86
N LYS A 162 2.42 13.13 5.74
CA LYS A 162 3.65 13.64 6.37
C LYS A 162 3.70 13.30 7.87
N GLN A 163 2.59 13.49 8.59
CA GLN A 163 2.49 13.21 10.02
C GLN A 163 2.70 11.71 10.34
N VAL A 164 2.22 10.82 9.47
CA VAL A 164 2.41 9.38 9.63
C VAL A 164 3.89 9.01 9.45
N LEU A 165 4.56 9.59 8.45
CA LEU A 165 6.00 9.38 8.25
C LEU A 165 6.83 9.93 9.40
N GLN A 166 6.47 11.08 9.97
CA GLN A 166 7.17 11.67 11.11
C GLN A 166 7.05 10.77 12.36
N LYS A 167 5.85 10.22 12.62
CA LYS A 167 5.62 9.30 13.76
C LYS A 167 6.20 7.91 13.53
N HIS A 168 6.28 7.47 12.27
CA HIS A 168 6.71 6.13 11.88
C HIS A 168 7.71 6.20 10.71
N PRO A 169 8.95 6.67 10.95
CA PRO A 169 9.94 6.87 9.88
C PRO A 169 10.33 5.58 9.16
N ASN A 170 10.20 4.43 9.84
CA ASN A 170 10.53 3.10 9.30
C ASN A 170 9.34 2.38 8.63
N LEU A 171 8.21 3.07 8.44
CA LEU A 171 7.01 2.45 7.84
C LEU A 171 7.25 1.93 6.42
N VAL A 172 8.14 2.61 5.69
CA VAL A 172 8.67 2.19 4.40
C VAL A 172 10.18 2.37 4.38
N ARG A 173 10.88 1.42 3.76
CA ARG A 173 12.33 1.49 3.59
C ARG A 173 12.66 1.51 2.10
N SER A 174 13.37 2.55 1.67
CA SER A 174 13.91 2.60 0.31
C SER A 174 15.02 1.58 0.17
N ILE A 175 15.06 0.89 -0.96
CA ILE A 175 16.16 -0.02 -1.31
C ILE A 175 16.83 0.56 -2.54
N SER A 176 18.16 0.66 -2.49
CA SER A 176 18.93 0.91 -3.71
C SER A 176 18.71 -0.28 -4.63
N ALA A 177 18.20 -0.04 -5.84
CA ALA A 177 18.36 -1.03 -6.89
C ALA A 177 19.88 -1.18 -7.05
N ARG A 178 20.41 -2.34 -6.62
CA ARG A 178 21.72 -2.80 -7.08
C ARG A 178 21.55 -3.22 -8.53
#